data_AF-A0A653DY62-F1
#
_entry.id   AF-A0A653DY62-F1
#
_cell.length_a   1.000
_cell.length_b   1.000
_cell.length_c   1.000
_cell.angle_alpha   90.00
_cell.angle_beta   90.00
_cell.angle_gamma   90.00
#
_symmetry.space_group_name_H-M   'P 1'
#
loop_
_entity.id
_entity.type
_entity.pdbx_description
1 polymer ?
#
loop_
_entity_poly.entity_id
_entity_poly.type
_entity_poly.pdbx_seq_one_letter_code
_entity_poly.pdbx_strand_id
1 'polypeptide(L)'
;MARSRNIKPGFFKNEMLAELPAFDRLLFAGLWCLADREGRIENRPKRIKMELFPCDDYQVDQGLAALEQAGFIERYSVAGWSVIEVLNFAKHQRPHGTEKDGTLPDKHGELTVHERKKNGCVTGDKHKTHVQPPLDNALIPDT
;
A
#
# COMPACT_ATOMS: atom_id res chain seq x y z
N MET A 1 2.46 -0.47 11.86
CA MET A 1 3.19 -1.65 12.34
C MET A 1 3.33 -2.60 11.17
N ALA A 2 4.54 -3.06 10.88
CA ALA A 2 4.79 -4.02 9.81
C ALA A 2 4.05 -5.33 10.09
N ARG A 3 3.58 -5.98 9.02
CA ARG A 3 2.75 -7.19 9.08
C ARG A 3 3.54 -8.35 8.49
N SER A 4 3.50 -9.52 9.14
CA SER A 4 4.06 -10.73 8.53
C SER A 4 3.26 -11.11 7.30
N ARG A 5 3.94 -11.39 6.18
CA ARG A 5 3.35 -11.81 4.91
C ARG A 5 4.06 -13.05 4.38
N ASN A 6 3.34 -13.86 3.61
CA ASN A 6 3.91 -15.06 3.00
C ASN A 6 4.50 -14.73 1.63
N ILE A 7 5.76 -15.11 1.41
CA ILE A 7 6.35 -15.14 0.06
C ILE A 7 5.97 -16.47 -0.59
N LYS A 8 5.11 -16.40 -1.61
CA LYS A 8 4.68 -17.58 -2.37
C LYS A 8 5.75 -17.96 -3.41
N PRO A 9 5.87 -19.25 -3.81
CA PRO A 9 6.81 -19.66 -4.87
C PRO A 9 6.64 -18.90 -6.19
N GLY A 10 5.42 -18.45 -6.51
CA GLY A 10 5.14 -17.63 -7.68
C GLY A 10 5.89 -16.28 -7.73
N PHE A 11 6.37 -15.77 -6.58
CA PHE A 11 7.24 -14.60 -6.52
C PHE A 11 8.55 -14.83 -7.29
N PHE A 12 9.19 -15.99 -7.07
CA PHE A 12 10.47 -16.32 -7.71
C PHE A 12 10.32 -16.77 -9.17
N LYS A 13 9.11 -17.17 -9.58
CA LYS A 13 8.80 -17.63 -10.94
C LYS A 13 8.26 -16.53 -11.85
N ASN A 14 8.07 -15.31 -11.34
CA ASN A 14 7.57 -14.21 -12.14
C ASN A 14 8.72 -13.65 -13.00
N GLU A 15 8.65 -13.86 -14.31
CA GLU A 15 9.70 -13.47 -15.27
C GLU A 15 9.94 -11.95 -15.28
N MET A 16 8.86 -11.15 -15.31
CA MET A 16 8.95 -9.68 -15.26
C MET A 16 9.61 -9.18 -13.96
N LEU A 17 9.31 -9.82 -12.83
CA LEU A 17 9.94 -9.48 -11.55
C LEU A 17 11.40 -9.93 -11.53
N ALA A 18 11.71 -11.07 -12.14
CA ALA A 18 13.05 -11.65 -12.17
C ALA A 18 14.06 -10.82 -12.99
N GLU A 19 13.58 -10.03 -13.96
CA GLU A 19 14.38 -9.06 -14.71
C GLU A 19 14.84 -7.85 -13.86
N LEU A 20 14.19 -7.59 -12.73
CA LEU A 20 14.56 -6.49 -11.84
C LEU A 20 15.78 -6.83 -10.96
N PRO A 21 16.61 -5.83 -10.59
CA PRO A 21 17.67 -5.97 -9.61
C PRO A 21 17.22 -6.67 -8.31
N ALA A 22 18.14 -7.38 -7.65
CA ALA A 22 17.83 -8.11 -6.42
C ALA A 22 17.21 -7.23 -5.32
N PHE A 23 17.70 -6.00 -5.16
CA PHE A 23 17.17 -5.06 -4.18
C PHE A 23 15.77 -4.54 -4.54
N ASP A 24 15.44 -4.38 -5.83
CA ASP A 24 14.09 -3.98 -6.27
C ASP A 24 13.08 -5.09 -6.00
N ARG A 25 13.48 -6.34 -6.21
CA ARG A 25 12.68 -7.52 -5.82
C ARG A 25 12.48 -7.57 -4.31
N LEU A 26 13.53 -7.33 -3.52
CA LEU A 26 13.45 -7.28 -2.06
C LEU A 26 12.57 -6.12 -1.58
N LEU A 27 12.65 -4.96 -2.23
CA LEU A 27 11.77 -3.82 -1.98
C LEU A 27 10.32 -4.24 -2.21
N PHE A 28 10.00 -4.89 -3.33
CA PHE A 28 8.64 -5.35 -3.60
C PHE A 28 8.10 -6.30 -2.53
N ALA A 29 8.90 -7.27 -2.08
CA ALA A 29 8.53 -8.15 -0.97
C ALA A 29 8.34 -7.36 0.34
N GLY A 30 9.23 -6.40 0.63
CA GLY A 30 9.14 -5.53 1.81
C GLY A 30 7.90 -4.63 1.80
N LEU A 31 7.49 -4.12 0.64
CA LEU A 31 6.26 -3.32 0.50
C LEU A 31 5.03 -4.10 0.96
N TRP A 32 4.98 -5.42 0.79
CA TRP A 32 3.85 -6.22 1.28
C TRP A 32 3.71 -6.19 2.80
N CYS A 33 4.84 -6.09 3.52
CA CYS A 33 4.87 -6.00 4.98
C CYS A 33 4.44 -4.62 5.48
N LEU A 34 4.72 -3.57 4.71
CA LEU A 34 4.33 -2.19 5.02
C LEU A 34 2.88 -1.90 4.63
N ALA A 35 2.39 -2.55 3.58
CA ALA A 35 1.05 -2.38 3.04
C ALA A 35 -0.05 -2.72 4.03
N ASP A 36 -1.09 -1.89 4.01
CA ASP A 36 -2.37 -2.19 4.62
C ASP A 36 -3.08 -3.38 3.96
N ARG A 37 -4.28 -3.70 4.46
CA ARG A 37 -5.07 -4.83 3.97
C ARG A 37 -5.45 -4.69 2.49
N GLU A 38 -5.50 -3.48 1.96
CA GLU A 38 -5.81 -3.21 0.55
C GLU A 38 -4.56 -3.18 -0.33
N GLY A 39 -3.35 -3.30 0.25
CA GLY A 39 -2.10 -3.26 -0.50
C GLY A 39 -1.50 -1.86 -0.59
N ARG A 40 -1.92 -0.91 0.25
CA ARG A 40 -1.53 0.50 0.14
C ARG A 40 -0.50 0.90 1.18
N ILE A 41 0.45 1.73 0.76
CA ILE A 41 1.51 2.33 1.57
C ILE A 41 1.51 3.85 1.31
N GLU A 42 1.83 4.64 2.33
CA GLU A 42 2.11 6.06 2.12
C GLU A 42 3.40 6.22 1.30
N ASN A 43 3.37 7.04 0.25
CA ASN A 43 4.53 7.28 -0.62
C ASN A 43 5.56 8.21 0.06
N ARG A 44 6.33 7.63 0.99
CA ARG A 44 7.42 8.31 1.70
C ARG A 44 8.73 7.51 1.53
N PRO A 45 9.48 7.68 0.42
CA PRO A 45 10.66 6.86 0.13
C PRO A 45 11.72 6.85 1.24
N LYS A 46 11.95 7.99 1.90
CA LYS A 46 12.88 8.08 3.05
C LYS A 46 12.44 7.19 4.23
N ARG A 47 11.14 7.15 4.51
CA ARG A 47 10.57 6.31 5.58
C ARG A 47 10.65 4.84 5.21
N ILE A 48 10.28 4.50 3.97
CA ILE A 48 10.41 3.13 3.44
C ILE A 48 11.86 2.66 3.53
N LYS A 49 12.84 3.51 3.19
CA LYS A 49 14.26 3.21 3.35
C LYS A 49 14.63 2.91 4.80
N MET A 50 14.21 3.73 5.76
CA MET A 50 14.51 3.46 7.18
C MET A 50 13.86 2.16 7.67
N GLU A 51 12.69 1.79 7.17
CA GLU A 51 11.98 0.58 7.60
C GLU A 51 12.50 -0.70 6.93
N LEU A 52 13.00 -0.63 5.69
CA LEU A 52 13.40 -1.82 4.91
C LEU A 52 14.91 -1.94 4.66
N PHE A 53 15.62 -0.81 4.59
CA PHE A 53 17.03 -0.72 4.14
C PHE A 53 17.84 0.32 4.96
N PRO A 54 17.78 0.32 6.32
CA PRO A 54 18.33 1.40 7.14
C PRO A 54 19.85 1.60 7.00
N CYS A 55 20.59 0.55 6.62
CA CYS A 55 22.05 0.56 6.52
C CYS A 55 22.56 0.40 5.08
N ASP A 56 21.68 0.24 4.10
CA ASP A 56 22.07 0.04 2.71
C ASP A 56 22.14 1.38 1.96
N ASP A 57 23.03 1.45 0.97
CA ASP A 57 23.13 2.59 0.05
C ASP A 57 22.01 2.62 -1.01
N TYR A 58 21.13 1.62 -0.97
CA TYR A 58 20.02 1.43 -1.89
C TYR A 58 19.14 2.68 -2.05
N GLN A 59 18.87 3.04 -3.31
CA GLN A 59 18.07 4.19 -3.71
C GLN A 59 16.61 3.79 -3.87
N VAL A 60 15.86 3.77 -2.76
CA VAL A 60 14.46 3.31 -2.72
C VAL A 60 13.57 3.98 -3.74
N ASP A 61 13.73 5.29 -3.99
CA ASP A 61 12.88 5.98 -4.96
C ASP A 61 13.11 5.50 -6.41
N GLN A 62 14.34 5.14 -6.76
CA GLN A 62 14.67 4.53 -8.06
C GLN A 62 14.07 3.13 -8.18
N GLY A 63 14.15 2.33 -7.11
CA GLY A 63 13.52 1.03 -7.03
C GLY A 63 11.99 1.07 -7.16
N LEU A 64 11.36 2.06 -6.51
CA LEU A 64 9.93 2.31 -6.66
C LEU A 64 9.58 2.68 -8.11
N ALA A 65 10.38 3.52 -8.77
CA ALA A 65 10.18 3.86 -10.17
C ALA A 65 10.32 2.62 -11.09
N ALA A 66 11.30 1.74 -10.84
CA ALA A 66 11.48 0.51 -11.59
C ALA A 66 10.29 -0.46 -11.41
N LEU A 67 9.80 -0.62 -10.18
CA LEU A 67 8.61 -1.44 -9.89
C LEU A 67 7.34 -0.89 -10.54
N GLU A 68 7.18 0.44 -10.56
CA GLU A 68 6.07 1.11 -11.24
C GLU A 68 6.13 0.92 -12.75
N GLN A 69 7.31 1.13 -13.35
CA GLN A 69 7.52 0.92 -14.78
C GLN A 69 7.26 -0.53 -15.20
N ALA A 70 7.62 -1.50 -14.36
CA ALA A 70 7.35 -2.91 -14.58
C ALA A 70 5.89 -3.32 -14.25
N GLY A 71 5.04 -2.40 -13.79
CA GLY A 71 3.61 -2.64 -13.54
C GLY A 71 3.30 -3.43 -12.27
N PHE A 72 4.20 -3.42 -11.27
CA PHE A 72 3.98 -4.08 -9.97
C PHE A 72 3.32 -3.18 -8.93
N ILE A 73 3.49 -1.86 -9.07
CA ILE A 73 2.89 -0.85 -8.20
C ILE A 73 2.33 0.30 -9.03
N GLU A 74 1.40 1.06 -8.45
CA GLU A 74 0.91 2.34 -8.98
C GLU A 74 1.15 3.42 -7.90
N ARG A 75 1.76 4.56 -8.26
CA ARG A 75 1.89 5.72 -7.37
C ARG A 75 0.90 6.80 -7.79
N TYR A 76 0.16 7.34 -6.82
CA TYR A 76 -0.84 8.38 -7.09
C TYR A 76 -0.96 9.36 -5.93
N SER A 77 -1.58 10.51 -6.22
CA SER A 77 -1.95 11.51 -5.21
C SER A 77 -3.44 11.78 -5.25
N VAL A 78 -4.10 11.73 -4.10
CA VAL A 78 -5.56 11.87 -3.98
C VAL A 78 -5.95 12.37 -2.59
N ALA A 79 -6.88 13.32 -2.52
CA ALA A 79 -7.39 13.86 -1.24
C ALA A 79 -6.27 14.25 -0.24
N GLY A 80 -5.16 14.82 -0.74
CA GLY A 80 -4.01 15.23 0.09
C GLY A 80 -3.04 14.09 0.48
N TRP A 81 -3.32 12.85 0.09
CA TRP A 81 -2.44 11.70 0.30
C TRP A 81 -1.55 11.45 -0.90
N SER A 82 -0.30 11.07 -0.67
CA SER A 82 0.57 10.45 -1.67
C SER A 82 0.70 8.97 -1.33
N VAL A 83 0.31 8.10 -2.25
CA VAL A 83 0.09 6.66 -1.98
C VAL A 83 0.82 5.81 -3.01
N ILE A 84 1.30 4.66 -2.57
CA ILE A 84 1.76 3.54 -3.39
C ILE A 84 0.75 2.42 -3.19
N GLU A 85 0.16 1.91 -4.27
CA GLU A 85 -0.66 0.70 -4.25
C GLU A 85 0.11 -0.47 -4.89
N VAL A 86 0.20 -1.58 -4.17
CA VAL A 86 0.72 -2.85 -4.70
C VAL A 86 -0.36 -3.48 -5.57
N LEU A 87 -0.11 -3.52 -6.87
CA LEU A 87 -1.09 -4.04 -7.82
C LEU A 87 -1.31 -5.54 -7.61
N ASN A 88 -2.56 -5.97 -7.76
CA ASN A 88 -2.99 -7.35 -7.52
C ASN A 88 -2.72 -7.88 -6.09
N PHE A 89 -2.47 -7.01 -5.10
CA PHE A 89 -2.16 -7.42 -3.73
C PHE A 89 -3.15 -8.44 -3.16
N ALA A 90 -4.46 -8.17 -3.23
CA ALA A 90 -5.49 -9.06 -2.69
C ALA A 90 -5.59 -10.42 -3.41
N LYS A 91 -5.05 -10.56 -4.64
CA LYS A 91 -4.94 -11.85 -5.33
C LYS A 91 -3.77 -12.68 -4.77
N HIS A 92 -2.71 -12.03 -4.33
CA HIS A 92 -1.46 -12.67 -3.92
C HIS A 92 -1.26 -12.74 -2.41
N GLN A 93 -1.88 -11.86 -1.63
CA GLN A 93 -1.82 -11.83 -0.18
C GLN A 93 -3.20 -12.09 0.42
N ARG A 94 -3.21 -12.74 1.57
CA ARG A 94 -4.42 -12.98 2.37
C ARG A 94 -4.23 -12.33 3.73
N PRO A 95 -4.55 -11.02 3.85
CA PRO A 95 -4.58 -10.33 5.14
C PRO A 95 -5.37 -11.12 6.18
N HIS A 96 -4.90 -11.08 7.42
CA HIS A 96 -5.54 -11.84 8.49
C HIS A 96 -6.99 -11.35 8.69
N GLY A 97 -7.89 -12.25 9.12
CA GLY A 97 -9.32 -11.92 9.26
C GLY A 97 -9.58 -10.75 10.24
N THR A 98 -8.71 -10.58 11.24
CA THR A 98 -8.78 -9.49 12.23
C THR A 98 -7.88 -8.30 11.91
N GLU A 99 -7.15 -8.33 10.78
CA GLU A 99 -6.35 -7.19 10.35
C GLU A 99 -7.25 -5.98 10.13
N LYS A 100 -6.87 -4.82 10.66
CA LYS A 100 -7.64 -3.58 10.54
C LYS A 100 -7.76 -3.13 9.08
N ASP A 101 -8.82 -2.40 8.80
CA ASP A 101 -9.04 -1.79 7.48
C ASP A 101 -7.93 -0.78 7.15
N GLY A 102 -7.74 -0.56 5.86
CA GLY A 102 -6.81 0.44 5.36
C GLY A 102 -7.29 1.85 5.69
N THR A 103 -6.34 2.74 5.94
CA THR A 103 -6.61 4.17 6.15
C THR A 103 -6.26 5.01 4.93
N LEU A 104 -5.69 4.39 3.90
CA LEU A 104 -5.25 5.06 2.69
C LEU A 104 -6.30 4.89 1.58
N PRO A 105 -6.75 5.99 0.93
CA PRO A 105 -7.71 5.91 -0.16
C PRO A 105 -7.13 5.23 -1.39
N ASP A 106 -7.99 4.62 -2.22
CA ASP A 106 -7.63 4.32 -3.61
C ASP A 106 -7.54 5.60 -4.45
N LYS A 107 -7.13 5.46 -5.71
CA LYS A 107 -7.01 6.57 -6.66
C LYS A 107 -8.31 7.32 -6.94
N HIS A 108 -9.48 6.80 -6.54
CA HIS A 108 -10.77 7.48 -6.64
C HIS A 108 -11.14 8.22 -5.34
N GLY A 109 -10.26 8.20 -4.34
CA GLY A 109 -10.49 8.86 -3.06
C GLY A 109 -11.38 8.05 -2.14
N GLU A 110 -11.47 6.73 -2.31
CA GLU A 110 -12.34 5.87 -1.51
C GLU A 110 -11.56 4.97 -0.54
N LEU A 111 -12.08 4.86 0.68
CA LEU A 111 -11.67 3.86 1.66
C LEU A 111 -12.50 2.59 1.50
N THR A 112 -11.85 1.43 1.62
CA THR A 112 -12.54 0.15 1.71
C THR A 112 -12.84 -0.14 3.17
N VAL A 113 -14.13 -0.26 3.52
CA VAL A 113 -14.58 -0.66 4.86
C VAL A 113 -15.09 -2.09 4.80
N HIS A 114 -14.52 -2.97 5.63
CA HIS A 114 -14.93 -4.38 5.68
C HIS A 114 -15.94 -4.59 6.79
N GLU A 115 -17.03 -5.30 6.49
CA GLU A 115 -17.97 -5.72 7.52
C GLU A 115 -17.34 -6.79 8.41
N ARG A 116 -17.64 -6.72 9.71
CA ARG A 116 -16.99 -7.54 10.74
C ARG A 116 -18.01 -8.20 11.64
N LYS A 117 -17.69 -9.45 12.01
CA LYS A 117 -18.43 -10.21 13.02
C LYS A 117 -18.10 -9.67 14.41
N LYS A 118 -18.87 -10.10 15.43
CA LYS A 118 -18.63 -9.74 16.85
C LYS A 118 -17.21 -10.06 17.35
N ASN A 119 -16.55 -11.05 16.76
CA ASN A 119 -15.17 -11.43 17.09
C ASN A 119 -14.10 -10.60 16.35
N GLY A 120 -14.49 -9.56 15.60
CA GLY A 120 -13.60 -8.68 14.86
C GLY A 120 -13.11 -9.22 13.51
N CYS A 121 -13.41 -10.48 13.17
CA CYS A 121 -13.08 -11.05 11.86
C CYS A 121 -13.97 -10.47 10.76
N VAL A 122 -13.38 -10.18 9.60
CA VAL A 122 -14.10 -9.77 8.39
C VAL A 122 -15.07 -10.85 7.91
N THR A 123 -16.23 -10.46 7.40
CA THR A 123 -17.25 -11.37 6.83
C THR A 123 -16.96 -11.74 5.38
N GLY A 124 -16.29 -10.84 4.65
CA GLY A 124 -16.10 -10.91 3.20
C GLY A 124 -16.83 -9.77 2.48
N ASP A 125 -17.91 -9.27 3.09
CA ASP A 125 -18.66 -8.11 2.61
C ASP A 125 -17.89 -6.82 2.92
N LYS A 126 -17.98 -5.87 1.99
CA LYS A 126 -17.28 -4.60 2.06
C LYS A 126 -18.02 -3.54 1.27
N HIS A 127 -17.85 -2.29 1.68
CA HIS A 127 -18.33 -1.12 0.95
C HIS A 127 -17.23 -0.08 0.80
N LYS A 128 -17.49 0.91 -0.05
CA LYS A 128 -16.60 2.04 -0.31
C LYS A 128 -17.18 3.30 0.31
N THR A 129 -16.30 4.11 0.88
CA THR A 129 -16.66 5.41 1.46
C THR A 129 -15.65 6.44 0.98
N HIS A 130 -16.12 7.54 0.40
CA HIS A 130 -15.25 8.63 0.00
C HIS A 130 -14.56 9.24 1.23
N VAL A 131 -13.27 9.53 1.09
CA VAL A 131 -12.56 10.37 2.05
C VAL A 131 -13.19 11.75 1.98
N GLN A 132 -13.75 12.20 3.11
CA GLN A 132 -14.18 13.59 3.20
C GLN A 132 -12.95 14.46 2.94
N PRO A 133 -12.98 15.37 1.95
CA PRO A 133 -11.94 16.39 1.88
C PRO A 133 -11.91 17.09 3.25
N PRO A 134 -10.73 17.53 3.74
CA PRO A 134 -10.71 18.41 4.89
C PRO A 134 -11.74 19.52 4.62
N LEU A 135 -12.65 19.77 5.56
CA LEU A 135 -13.50 20.94 5.50
C LEU A 135 -12.55 22.12 5.28
N ASP A 136 -12.57 22.69 4.08
CA ASP A 136 -11.99 24.01 3.86
C ASP A 136 -12.62 24.86 4.95
N ASN A 137 -11.79 25.41 5.84
CA ASN A 137 -12.24 26.41 6.79
C ASN A 137 -12.85 27.51 5.93
N ALA A 138 -14.17 27.49 5.83
CA ALA A 138 -14.94 28.50 5.16
C ALA A 138 -14.45 29.83 5.70
N LEU A 139 -14.03 30.70 4.78
CA LEU A 139 -13.78 32.11 5.02
C LEU A 139 -14.79 32.60 6.06
N ILE A 140 -14.32 32.96 7.24
CA ILE A 140 -15.12 33.75 8.16
C ILE A 140 -15.38 35.05 7.38
N PRO A 141 -16.63 35.39 7.03
CA PRO A 141 -16.88 36.66 6.37
C PRO A 141 -16.52 37.76 7.38
N ASP A 142 -15.69 38.71 6.94
CA ASP A 142 -15.40 39.91 7.72
C ASP A 142 -16.73 40.63 8.00
N THR A 143 -17.08 40.71 9.28
CA THR A 143 -18.06 41.67 9.83
C THR A 143 -17.37 42.51 10.88
#